data_AF-A0A7V3HWC4-F1
#
_entry.id   AF-A0A7V3HWC4-F1
#
_cell.length_a   1.000
_cell.length_b   1.000
_cell.length_c   1.000
_cell.angle_alpha   90.00
_cell.angle_beta   90.00
_cell.angle_gamma   90.00
#
_symmetry.space_group_name_H-M   'P 1'
#
loop_
_entity.id
_entity.type
_entity.pdbx_description
1 polymer ?
#
loop_
_entity_poly.entity_id
_entity_poly.type
_entity_poly.pdbx_seq_one_letter_code
_entity_poly.pdbx_strand_id
1 'polypeptide(L)'
;METHFSHGDAKIMGFGRVVGGKSASLRRCRVVAGRNLLRAGVATATVLTAGGLVFAASADAEPAAAGGAAPTVSPGRAVGQRRPVNSGTDGQCTWGALQKWFEASGYYPALEGNAADWADSARAHGWTVVTDPQPRAIVVFQPWLPGVSPYGHAAWVNAVSERGDGTWVNITEMNNGSHGGAGQWWTRDARNVPGMSYILMP
;
A
#
# COMPACT_ATOMS: atom_id res chain seq x y z
N MET A 1 5.87 54.34 -35.01
CA MET A 1 4.83 53.63 -35.79
C MET A 1 4.64 52.27 -35.15
N GLU A 2 4.20 52.17 -33.90
CA GLU A 2 2.86 52.48 -33.35
C GLU A 2 1.75 51.71 -34.08
N THR A 3 1.34 50.59 -33.49
CA THR A 3 0.03 49.96 -33.72
C THR A 3 -0.65 49.74 -32.37
N HIS A 4 -1.40 50.77 -31.99
CA HIS A 4 -2.68 50.80 -31.27
C HIS A 4 -3.10 49.60 -30.41
N PHE A 5 -3.19 49.87 -29.10
CA PHE A 5 -4.13 49.25 -28.18
C PHE A 5 -5.59 49.51 -28.61
N SER A 6 -6.46 48.51 -28.46
CA SER A 6 -7.92 48.71 -28.39
C SER A 6 -8.46 48.00 -27.15
N HIS A 7 -9.07 48.81 -26.27
CA HIS A 7 -9.88 48.41 -25.14
C HIS A 7 -11.33 48.14 -25.57
N GLY A 8 -12.01 47.28 -24.81
CA GLY A 8 -13.48 47.14 -24.79
C GLY A 8 -13.86 45.66 -24.57
N ASP A 9 -14.79 45.26 -23.71
CA ASP A 9 -15.57 45.92 -22.68
C ASP A 9 -16.04 44.82 -21.72
N ALA A 10 -16.15 45.14 -20.44
CA ALA A 10 -16.71 44.27 -19.43
C ALA A 10 -18.23 44.08 -19.64
N LYS A 11 -18.72 42.84 -19.51
CA LYS A 11 -20.13 42.58 -19.19
C LYS A 11 -20.25 41.55 -18.07
N ILE A 12 -20.47 42.08 -16.88
CA ILE A 12 -21.03 41.39 -15.71
C ILE A 12 -22.51 41.10 -16.00
N MET A 13 -22.95 39.84 -15.92
CA MET A 13 -24.29 39.34 -15.54
C MET A 13 -24.23 37.79 -15.57
N GLY A 14 -24.73 37.00 -14.62
CA GLY A 14 -25.55 37.30 -13.46
C GLY A 14 -25.46 36.23 -12.37
N PHE A 15 -25.94 36.63 -11.20
CA PHE A 15 -26.03 35.87 -9.97
C PHE A 15 -27.03 34.71 -10.08
N GLY A 16 -26.54 33.48 -10.00
CA GLY A 16 -27.37 32.30 -9.73
C GLY A 16 -27.50 32.06 -8.23
N ARG A 17 -28.55 32.62 -7.62
CA ARG A 17 -28.96 32.31 -6.24
C ARG A 17 -29.74 30.99 -6.23
N VAL A 18 -29.12 29.88 -5.84
CA VAL A 18 -29.85 28.66 -5.50
C VAL A 18 -30.19 28.72 -4.01
N VAL A 19 -31.45 29.05 -3.74
CA VAL A 19 -32.09 28.97 -2.42
C VAL A 19 -32.33 27.49 -2.10
N GLY A 20 -31.92 27.10 -0.89
CA GLY A 20 -32.09 25.76 -0.39
C GLY A 20 -33.53 25.36 -0.11
N GLY A 21 -33.69 24.07 0.19
CA GLY A 21 -34.87 23.54 0.84
C GLY A 21 -35.36 22.24 0.22
N LYS A 22 -34.92 21.11 0.80
CA LYS A 22 -35.74 19.91 1.06
C LYS A 22 -34.91 18.90 1.86
N SER A 23 -35.06 18.96 3.19
CA SER A 23 -34.76 17.85 4.08
C SER A 23 -35.73 16.71 3.79
N ALA A 24 -35.23 15.48 3.57
CA ALA A 24 -36.00 14.27 3.82
C ALA A 24 -35.11 13.02 3.93
N SER A 25 -35.18 12.40 5.12
CA SER A 25 -35.07 10.96 5.38
C SER A 25 -33.68 10.30 5.42
N LEU A 26 -33.07 10.35 6.60
CA LEU A 26 -32.11 9.35 7.07
C LEU A 26 -32.83 8.00 7.22
N ARG A 27 -32.64 7.09 6.26
CA ARG A 27 -32.98 5.67 6.46
C ARG A 27 -31.88 5.04 7.33
N ARG A 28 -32.23 4.77 8.60
CA ARG A 28 -31.44 3.98 9.53
C ARG A 28 -31.25 2.57 8.94
N CYS A 29 -30.02 2.23 8.57
CA CYS A 29 -29.63 0.85 8.31
C CYS A 29 -29.57 0.12 9.66
N ARG A 30 -30.57 -0.73 9.92
CA ARG A 30 -30.66 -1.53 11.15
C ARG A 30 -29.73 -2.72 10.98
N VAL A 31 -28.55 -2.67 11.59
CA VAL A 31 -27.69 -3.86 11.75
C VAL A 31 -28.43 -4.84 12.65
N VAL A 32 -28.94 -5.92 12.08
CA VAL A 32 -29.46 -7.07 12.84
C VAL A 32 -28.25 -7.86 13.32
N ALA A 33 -27.81 -7.59 14.56
CA ALA A 33 -26.87 -8.44 15.26
C ALA A 33 -27.58 -9.75 15.64
N GLY A 34 -27.43 -10.79 14.82
CA GLY A 34 -27.84 -12.15 15.15
C GLY A 34 -26.98 -12.69 16.29
N ARG A 35 -27.47 -12.62 17.53
CA ARG A 35 -26.88 -13.27 18.70
C ARG A 35 -27.13 -14.77 18.61
N ASN A 36 -26.20 -15.52 18.03
CA ASN A 36 -26.18 -16.97 18.18
C ASN A 36 -25.76 -17.33 19.61
N LEU A 37 -26.76 -17.65 20.43
CA LEU A 37 -26.60 -18.23 21.76
C LEU A 37 -26.07 -19.67 21.61
N LEU A 38 -24.77 -19.85 21.75
CA LEU A 38 -24.20 -21.18 22.01
C LEU A 38 -24.48 -21.52 23.48
N ARG A 39 -25.55 -22.30 23.70
CA ARG A 39 -25.84 -22.95 24.98
C ARG A 39 -24.73 -23.97 25.25
N ALA A 40 -23.81 -23.65 26.16
CA ALA A 40 -22.92 -24.62 26.76
C ALA A 40 -23.76 -25.52 27.69
N GLY A 41 -24.09 -26.72 27.22
CA GLY A 41 -24.67 -27.77 28.05
C GLY A 41 -23.57 -28.37 28.92
N VAL A 42 -23.63 -28.12 30.23
CA VAL A 42 -22.79 -28.81 31.21
C VAL A 42 -23.44 -30.16 31.48
N ALA A 43 -22.87 -31.24 30.93
CA ALA A 43 -23.23 -32.60 31.29
C ALA A 43 -22.40 -33.02 32.52
N THR A 44 -23.01 -33.10 33.68
CA THR A 44 -22.42 -33.72 34.88
C THR A 44 -22.47 -35.24 34.73
N ALA A 45 -21.31 -35.86 34.47
CA ALA A 45 -21.15 -37.31 34.54
C ALA A 45 -20.64 -37.69 35.94
N THR A 46 -21.52 -38.28 36.76
CA THR A 46 -21.13 -38.94 38.01
C THR A 46 -20.61 -40.33 37.66
N VAL A 47 -19.31 -40.58 37.81
CA VAL A 47 -18.71 -41.92 37.66
C VAL A 47 -18.40 -42.48 39.05
N LEU A 48 -19.09 -43.58 39.39
CA LEU A 48 -18.78 -44.45 40.52
C LEU A 48 -17.46 -45.20 40.24
N THR A 49 -16.50 -45.08 41.14
CA THR A 49 -15.21 -45.79 41.09
C THR A 49 -15.27 -47.13 41.82
N ALA A 50 -15.05 -48.22 41.09
CA ALA A 50 -14.46 -49.48 41.56
C ALA A 50 -13.68 -50.02 40.36
N GLY A 51 -12.41 -50.43 40.38
CA GLY A 51 -11.42 -50.65 41.42
C GLY A 51 -10.49 -51.73 40.84
N GLY A 52 -9.24 -51.38 40.52
CA GLY A 52 -8.14 -52.30 40.12
C GLY A 52 -8.17 -52.78 38.65
N LEU A 53 -7.07 -53.01 37.93
CA LEU A 53 -5.62 -53.06 38.19
C LEU A 53 -4.89 -52.71 36.86
N VAL A 54 -3.71 -52.11 36.95
CA VAL A 54 -2.90 -51.62 35.82
C VAL A 54 -1.92 -52.68 35.29
N PHE A 55 -1.85 -52.83 33.95
CA PHE A 55 -0.72 -53.47 33.26
C PHE A 55 -0.22 -52.52 32.17
N ALA A 56 1.08 -52.19 32.24
CA ALA A 56 1.76 -51.31 31.29
C ALA A 56 2.16 -52.09 30.04
N ALA A 57 1.67 -51.65 28.88
CA ALA A 57 2.21 -51.96 27.56
C ALA A 57 2.57 -50.63 26.90
N SER A 58 3.87 -50.35 26.79
CA SER A 58 4.39 -49.24 26.00
C SER A 58 4.53 -49.71 24.57
N ALA A 59 3.77 -49.11 23.66
CA ALA A 59 3.88 -49.30 22.22
C ALA A 59 4.30 -47.98 21.57
N ASP A 60 5.29 -48.11 20.69
CA ASP A 60 6.00 -47.09 19.93
C ASP A 60 5.13 -46.12 19.11
N ALA A 61 5.64 -44.87 19.09
CA ALA A 61 5.65 -43.86 18.04
C ALA A 61 4.56 -43.84 16.95
N GLU A 62 3.87 -42.69 16.87
CA GLU A 62 3.70 -41.87 15.65
C GLU A 62 2.89 -40.58 15.97
N PRO A 63 3.06 -39.48 15.21
CA PRO A 63 4.27 -38.71 14.98
C PRO A 63 4.23 -37.40 15.77
N ALA A 64 5.40 -36.90 16.16
CA ALA A 64 5.56 -35.56 16.72
C ALA A 64 4.96 -34.54 15.73
N ALA A 65 3.88 -33.88 16.15
CA ALA A 65 3.32 -32.74 15.49
C ALA A 65 4.48 -31.78 15.15
N ALA A 66 4.64 -31.53 13.85
CA ALA A 66 5.61 -30.59 13.32
C ALA A 66 5.60 -29.36 14.21
N GLY A 67 6.72 -29.13 14.90
CA GLY A 67 6.93 -27.92 15.67
C GLY A 67 6.58 -26.78 14.73
N GLY A 68 5.52 -26.04 15.10
CA GLY A 68 5.16 -24.83 14.40
C GLY A 68 6.44 -24.00 14.38
N ALA A 69 7.06 -23.92 13.21
CA ALA A 69 8.16 -23.01 13.00
C ALA A 69 7.61 -21.67 13.46
N ALA A 70 8.17 -21.16 14.56
CA ALA A 70 7.95 -19.80 14.96
C ALA A 70 8.13 -18.95 13.70
N PRO A 71 7.25 -17.98 13.42
CA PRO A 71 7.38 -17.17 12.22
C PRO A 71 8.81 -16.68 12.18
N THR A 72 9.56 -17.09 11.15
CA THR A 72 10.87 -16.52 10.88
C THR A 72 10.64 -15.03 10.89
N VAL A 73 11.23 -14.34 11.87
CA VAL A 73 11.21 -12.89 11.88
C VAL A 73 11.87 -12.52 10.56
N SER A 74 11.06 -12.18 9.55
CA SER A 74 11.54 -11.41 8.43
C SER A 74 12.32 -10.28 9.08
N PRO A 75 13.62 -10.10 8.81
CA PRO A 75 14.35 -8.98 9.37
C PRO A 75 13.47 -7.75 9.15
N GLY A 76 13.01 -7.17 10.26
CA GLY A 76 11.91 -6.22 10.24
C GLY A 76 12.23 -5.10 9.26
N ARG A 77 11.25 -4.68 8.48
CA ARG A 77 11.40 -3.54 7.57
C ARG A 77 11.94 -2.35 8.35
N ALA A 78 13.17 -1.96 8.07
CA ALA A 78 13.88 -0.94 8.81
C ALA A 78 13.20 0.41 8.59
N VAL A 79 12.99 1.13 9.70
CA VAL A 79 12.50 2.50 9.69
C VAL A 79 13.69 3.41 9.46
N GLY A 80 13.75 4.05 8.30
CA GLY A 80 14.76 5.06 8.01
C GLY A 80 14.37 6.46 8.49
N GLN A 81 15.20 7.44 8.14
CA GLN A 81 14.95 8.85 8.40
C GLN A 81 13.68 9.32 7.69
N ARG A 82 12.96 10.24 8.35
CA ARG A 82 11.65 10.75 7.92
C ARG A 82 11.71 12.25 7.69
N ARG A 83 10.72 12.77 6.97
CA ARG A 83 10.53 14.21 6.75
C ARG A 83 9.09 14.62 7.07
N PRO A 84 8.88 15.87 7.52
CA PRO A 84 7.54 16.39 7.81
C PRO A 84 6.78 16.84 6.56
N VAL A 85 7.46 17.00 5.42
CA VAL A 85 6.90 17.53 4.17
C VAL A 85 7.22 16.63 2.99
N ASN A 86 6.35 16.65 1.98
CA ASN A 86 6.59 15.98 0.70
C ASN A 86 7.72 16.71 -0.03
N SER A 87 8.84 16.02 -0.32
CA SER A 87 9.99 16.58 -1.04
C SER A 87 9.85 16.50 -2.56
N GLY A 88 8.86 15.77 -3.07
CA GLY A 88 8.59 15.69 -4.50
C GLY A 88 7.99 16.98 -5.05
N THR A 89 8.17 17.23 -6.34
CA THR A 89 7.51 18.35 -7.03
C THR A 89 6.07 17.97 -7.37
N ASP A 90 5.10 18.80 -6.97
CA ASP A 90 3.68 18.61 -7.29
C ASP A 90 3.47 18.22 -8.75
N GLY A 91 2.67 17.18 -8.97
CA GLY A 91 2.38 16.68 -10.30
C GLY A 91 3.40 15.68 -10.86
N GLN A 92 4.50 15.38 -10.16
CA GLN A 92 5.52 14.40 -10.58
C GLN A 92 5.35 13.02 -9.94
N CYS A 93 6.01 12.01 -10.51
CA CYS A 93 5.98 10.64 -9.99
C CYS A 93 6.52 10.53 -8.57
N THR A 94 7.58 11.29 -8.25
CA THR A 94 8.17 11.36 -6.92
C THR A 94 7.16 11.88 -5.90
N TRP A 95 6.48 12.99 -6.20
CA TRP A 95 5.44 13.54 -5.33
C TRP A 95 4.31 12.54 -5.11
N GLY A 96 3.83 11.89 -6.17
CA GLY A 96 2.75 10.90 -6.09
C GLY A 96 3.11 9.70 -5.22
N ALA A 97 4.31 9.15 -5.39
CA ALA A 97 4.81 8.04 -4.58
C ALA A 97 4.94 8.41 -3.09
N LEU A 98 5.49 9.60 -2.79
CA LEU A 98 5.59 10.13 -1.42
C LEU A 98 4.21 10.39 -0.81
N GLN A 99 3.26 10.90 -1.59
CA GLN A 99 1.90 11.15 -1.12
C GLN A 99 1.20 9.84 -0.73
N LYS A 100 1.37 8.77 -1.52
CA LYS A 100 0.85 7.44 -1.17
C LYS A 100 1.51 6.83 0.07
N TRP A 101 2.81 7.04 0.24
CA TRP A 101 3.48 6.64 1.48
C TRP A 101 2.89 7.37 2.69
N PHE A 102 2.67 8.69 2.58
CA PHE A 102 2.08 9.48 3.66
C PHE A 102 0.64 9.07 3.96
N GLU A 103 -0.20 8.84 2.94
CA GLU A 103 -1.56 8.31 3.12
C GLU A 103 -1.55 6.99 3.91
N ALA A 104 -0.53 6.15 3.69
CA ALA A 104 -0.44 4.83 4.32
C ALA A 104 0.26 4.80 5.69
N SER A 105 0.97 5.86 6.08
CA SER A 105 1.83 5.87 7.29
C SER A 105 1.75 7.13 8.16
N GLY A 106 1.26 8.24 7.62
CA GLY A 106 1.22 9.55 8.30
C GLY A 106 2.55 10.31 8.32
N TYR A 107 3.59 9.88 7.59
CA TYR A 107 4.86 10.60 7.47
C TYR A 107 5.48 10.40 6.08
N TYR A 108 6.52 11.17 5.73
CA TYR A 108 7.28 10.98 4.49
C TYR A 108 8.63 10.32 4.78
N PRO A 109 9.11 9.39 3.95
CA PRO A 109 10.50 8.93 4.03
C PRO A 109 11.44 10.02 3.54
N ALA A 110 12.62 10.14 4.15
CA ALA A 110 13.67 11.03 3.68
C ALA A 110 14.34 10.45 2.42
N LEU A 111 13.78 10.78 1.25
CA LEU A 111 14.32 10.42 -0.05
C LEU A 111 14.79 11.68 -0.78
N GLU A 112 15.94 11.58 -1.42
CA GLU A 112 16.64 12.67 -2.09
C GLU A 112 16.92 12.33 -3.55
N GLY A 113 17.05 13.37 -4.38
CA GLY A 113 17.33 13.23 -5.80
C GLY A 113 16.11 12.85 -6.64
N ASN A 114 16.39 12.43 -7.87
CA ASN A 114 15.40 11.93 -8.80
C ASN A 114 14.97 10.51 -8.42
N ALA A 115 13.92 9.99 -9.07
CA ALA A 115 13.43 8.65 -8.78
C ALA A 115 14.51 7.57 -8.90
N ALA A 116 15.42 7.67 -9.88
CA ALA A 116 16.54 6.74 -10.05
C ALA A 116 17.47 6.66 -8.83
N ASP A 117 17.62 7.76 -8.09
CA ASP A 117 18.54 7.89 -6.94
C ASP A 117 17.93 7.31 -5.64
N TRP A 118 16.62 7.10 -5.62
CA TRP A 118 15.88 6.83 -4.39
C TRP A 118 16.25 5.52 -3.71
N ALA A 119 16.64 4.49 -4.48
CA ALA A 119 17.06 3.23 -3.88
C ALA A 119 18.32 3.42 -3.02
N ASP A 120 19.29 4.20 -3.49
CA ASP A 120 20.53 4.47 -2.77
C ASP A 120 20.34 5.51 -1.67
N SER A 121 19.55 6.55 -1.94
CA SER A 121 19.11 7.49 -0.92
C SER A 121 18.41 6.76 0.23
N ALA A 122 17.47 5.86 -0.06
CA ALA A 122 16.75 5.11 0.96
C ALA A 122 17.67 4.28 1.84
N ARG A 123 18.63 3.56 1.24
CA ARG A 123 19.65 2.80 1.98
C ARG A 123 20.51 3.72 2.86
N ALA A 124 20.99 4.84 2.32
CA ALA A 124 21.78 5.81 3.06
C ALA A 124 21.00 6.40 4.25
N HIS A 125 19.68 6.52 4.13
CA HIS A 125 18.78 7.00 5.18
C HIS A 125 18.23 5.88 6.08
N GLY A 126 18.73 4.65 5.96
CA GLY A 126 18.41 3.54 6.87
C GLY A 126 17.11 2.78 6.57
N TRP A 127 16.53 2.97 5.38
CA TRP A 127 15.36 2.19 4.93
C TRP A 127 15.79 0.83 4.38
N THR A 128 14.94 -0.18 4.56
CA THR A 128 15.12 -1.46 3.86
C THR A 128 14.78 -1.31 2.38
N VAL A 129 15.73 -1.67 1.52
CA VAL A 129 15.54 -1.72 0.08
C VAL A 129 15.86 -3.11 -0.42
N VAL A 130 14.91 -3.71 -1.14
CA VAL A 130 15.03 -5.06 -1.69
C VAL A 130 14.78 -5.04 -3.20
N THR A 131 15.15 -6.12 -3.87
CA THR A 131 14.82 -6.37 -5.28
C THR A 131 13.60 -7.26 -5.45
N ASP A 132 13.19 -7.96 -4.39
CA ASP A 132 11.97 -8.77 -4.39
C ASP A 132 10.74 -7.88 -4.21
N PRO A 133 9.72 -7.99 -5.08
CA PRO A 133 8.54 -7.16 -5.01
C PRO A 133 7.77 -7.42 -3.72
N GLN A 134 7.44 -6.35 -3.00
CA GLN A 134 6.58 -6.43 -1.83
C GLN A 134 5.52 -5.33 -1.85
N PRO A 135 4.31 -5.60 -1.34
CA PRO A 135 3.30 -4.57 -1.16
C PRO A 135 3.74 -3.57 -0.09
N ARG A 136 3.06 -2.43 -0.04
CA ARG A 136 3.37 -1.33 0.89
C ARG A 136 4.83 -0.90 0.76
N ALA A 137 5.21 -0.58 -0.47
CA ALA A 137 6.55 -0.13 -0.81
C ALA A 137 6.46 0.96 -1.87
N ILE A 138 7.50 1.78 -1.97
CA ILE A 138 7.75 2.53 -3.20
C ILE A 138 8.60 1.66 -4.11
N VAL A 139 8.16 1.47 -5.34
CA VAL A 139 8.97 0.88 -6.39
C VAL A 139 9.72 1.97 -7.15
N VAL A 140 11.00 1.74 -7.39
CA VAL A 140 11.87 2.56 -8.23
C VAL A 140 12.16 1.81 -9.52
N PHE A 141 11.89 2.46 -10.65
CA PHE A 141 12.21 1.98 -11.99
C PHE A 141 13.46 2.70 -12.49
N GLN A 142 14.47 1.93 -12.85
CA GLN A 142 15.73 2.48 -13.34
C GLN A 142 15.64 2.97 -14.81
N PRO A 143 16.44 3.98 -15.21
CA PRO A 143 16.30 4.66 -16.50
C PRO A 143 16.49 3.79 -17.75
N TRP A 144 17.24 2.68 -17.65
CA TRP A 144 17.47 1.77 -18.78
C TRP A 144 16.28 0.85 -19.08
N LEU A 145 15.23 0.88 -18.25
CA LEU A 145 14.01 0.15 -18.52
C LEU A 145 13.21 0.80 -19.67
N PRO A 146 12.59 0.01 -20.56
CA PRO A 146 11.79 0.54 -21.66
C PRO A 146 10.68 1.49 -21.16
N GLY A 147 10.60 2.68 -21.75
CA GLY A 147 9.57 3.67 -21.44
C GLY A 147 9.79 4.45 -20.14
N VAL A 148 10.95 4.29 -19.48
CA VAL A 148 11.31 5.04 -18.26
C VAL A 148 12.17 6.26 -18.64
N SER A 149 11.92 7.38 -17.97
CA SER A 149 12.67 8.63 -18.15
C SER A 149 14.14 8.50 -17.71
N PRO A 150 15.07 9.32 -18.24
CA PRO A 150 16.43 9.44 -17.70
C PRO A 150 16.50 9.72 -16.19
N TYR A 151 15.46 10.33 -15.61
CA TYR A 151 15.35 10.61 -14.17
C TYR A 151 14.85 9.40 -13.35
N GLY A 152 14.59 8.26 -14.01
CA GLY A 152 13.91 7.12 -13.42
C GLY A 152 12.40 7.36 -13.28
N HIS A 153 11.73 6.42 -12.63
CA HIS A 153 10.32 6.56 -12.27
C HIS A 153 10.03 5.93 -10.91
N ALA A 154 9.06 6.46 -10.19
CA ALA A 154 8.66 5.96 -8.88
C ALA A 154 7.15 5.80 -8.78
N ALA A 155 6.71 4.74 -8.11
CA ALA A 155 5.30 4.46 -7.88
C ALA A 155 5.08 3.77 -6.53
N TRP A 156 3.84 3.82 -6.04
CA TRP A 156 3.43 3.08 -4.85
C TRP A 156 2.97 1.66 -5.23
N VAL A 157 3.42 0.65 -4.49
CA VAL A 157 3.01 -0.74 -4.70
C VAL A 157 1.79 -1.08 -3.83
N ASN A 158 0.65 -1.25 -4.49
CA ASN A 158 -0.60 -1.66 -3.84
C ASN A 158 -0.57 -3.15 -3.48
N ALA A 159 -0.19 -4.00 -4.43
CA ALA A 159 -0.22 -5.46 -4.30
C ALA A 159 0.84 -6.13 -5.17
N VAL A 160 1.15 -7.39 -4.86
CA VAL A 160 2.04 -8.26 -5.65
C VAL A 160 1.27 -9.53 -5.99
N SER A 161 1.39 -9.98 -7.24
CA SER A 161 0.75 -11.21 -7.72
C SER A 161 1.73 -12.04 -8.52
N GLU A 162 1.80 -13.34 -8.25
CA GLU A 162 2.43 -14.29 -9.15
C GLU A 162 1.47 -14.70 -10.26
N ARG A 163 1.97 -14.70 -11.50
CA ARG A 163 1.23 -15.11 -12.70
C ARG A 163 2.07 -16.13 -13.46
N GLY A 164 1.45 -16.82 -14.42
CA GLY A 164 2.14 -17.85 -15.22
C GLY A 164 3.35 -17.33 -16.01
N ASP A 165 3.42 -16.01 -16.25
CA ASP A 165 4.50 -15.32 -16.96
C ASP A 165 5.45 -14.53 -16.03
N GLY A 166 5.33 -14.68 -14.70
CA GLY A 166 6.22 -14.12 -13.70
C GLY A 166 5.50 -13.28 -12.64
N THR A 167 6.30 -12.55 -11.85
CA THR A 167 5.78 -11.69 -10.79
C THR A 167 5.33 -10.34 -11.33
N TRP A 168 4.16 -9.88 -10.89
CA TRP A 168 3.59 -8.59 -11.25
C TRP A 168 3.30 -7.75 -10.01
N VAL A 169 3.47 -6.45 -10.15
CA VAL A 169 3.13 -5.46 -9.11
C VAL A 169 1.99 -4.58 -9.60
N ASN A 170 0.94 -4.48 -8.79
CA ASN A 170 -0.10 -3.49 -8.99
C ASN A 170 0.37 -2.18 -8.35
N ILE A 171 0.52 -1.13 -9.15
CA ILE A 171 1.09 0.14 -8.73
C ILE A 171 0.13 1.29 -8.92
N THR A 172 0.24 2.30 -8.06
CA THR A 172 -0.38 3.62 -8.25
C THR A 172 0.73 4.65 -8.46
N GLU A 173 0.66 5.36 -9.58
CA GLU A 173 1.67 6.31 -10.02
C GLU A 173 1.04 7.65 -10.43
N MET A 174 1.88 8.69 -10.49
CA MET A 174 1.52 9.99 -11.05
C MET A 174 2.50 10.33 -12.17
N ASN A 175 2.06 11.13 -13.15
CA ASN A 175 2.88 11.58 -14.26
C ASN A 175 3.43 10.46 -15.15
N ASN A 176 2.55 9.52 -15.50
CA ASN A 176 2.86 8.61 -16.59
C ASN A 176 2.65 9.35 -17.92
N GLY A 177 3.72 9.52 -18.70
CA GLY A 177 3.67 10.26 -19.98
C GLY A 177 2.70 9.65 -21.01
N SER A 178 2.43 8.35 -20.93
CA SER A 178 1.46 7.68 -21.80
C SER A 178 0.01 7.77 -21.30
N HIS A 179 -0.22 8.31 -20.10
CA HIS A 179 -1.54 8.35 -19.43
C HIS A 179 -1.83 9.74 -18.83
N GLY A 180 -1.65 10.78 -19.64
CA GLY A 180 -2.09 12.15 -19.32
C GLY A 180 -1.04 13.05 -18.66
N GLY A 181 0.13 12.52 -18.29
CA GLY A 181 1.25 13.34 -17.83
C GLY A 181 1.05 13.99 -16.46
N ALA A 182 1.64 15.17 -16.27
CA ALA A 182 1.81 15.75 -14.93
C ALA A 182 0.48 15.95 -14.19
N GLY A 183 0.45 15.56 -12.92
CA GLY A 183 -0.75 15.63 -12.07
C GLY A 183 -1.78 14.53 -12.31
N GLN A 184 -1.64 13.73 -13.36
CA GLN A 184 -2.57 12.63 -13.64
C GLN A 184 -2.15 11.37 -12.87
N TRP A 185 -3.12 10.78 -12.17
CA TRP A 185 -2.97 9.52 -11.46
C TRP A 185 -3.30 8.34 -12.37
N TRP A 186 -2.56 7.26 -12.23
CA TRP A 186 -2.84 6.01 -12.92
C TRP A 186 -2.55 4.81 -12.01
N THR A 187 -3.42 3.79 -12.10
CA THR A 187 -3.20 2.50 -11.44
C THR A 187 -3.11 1.43 -12.51
N ARG A 188 -2.09 0.60 -12.43
CA ARG A 188 -1.82 -0.45 -13.42
C ARG A 188 -1.04 -1.60 -12.82
N ASP A 189 -0.95 -2.67 -13.60
CA ASP A 189 0.05 -3.70 -13.35
C ASP A 189 1.34 -3.41 -14.12
N ALA A 190 2.46 -3.69 -13.48
CA ALA A 190 3.79 -3.71 -14.09
C ALA A 190 4.45 -5.06 -13.78
N ARG A 191 5.04 -5.69 -14.80
CA ARG A 191 5.82 -6.91 -14.59
C ARG A 191 7.09 -6.55 -13.84
N ASN A 192 7.40 -7.29 -12.78
CA ASN A 192 8.67 -7.15 -12.09
C ASN A 192 9.80 -7.64 -13.00
N VAL A 193 10.82 -6.82 -13.19
CA VAL A 193 11.98 -7.11 -14.03
C VAL A 193 13.26 -6.58 -13.38
N PRO A 194 14.44 -7.12 -13.73
CA PRO A 194 15.71 -6.55 -13.27
C PRO A 194 15.81 -5.06 -13.61
N GLY A 195 16.22 -4.24 -12.64
CA GLY A 195 16.16 -2.77 -12.73
C GLY A 195 15.02 -2.14 -11.94
N MET A 196 14.21 -2.96 -11.25
CA MET A 196 13.24 -2.50 -10.26
C MET A 196 13.78 -2.75 -8.84
N SER A 197 13.51 -1.82 -7.93
CA SER A 197 13.84 -1.96 -6.51
C SER A 197 12.72 -1.40 -5.64
N TYR A 198 12.61 -1.90 -4.41
CA TYR A 198 11.47 -1.68 -3.54
C TYR A 198 11.93 -1.15 -2.19
N ILE A 199 11.58 0.10 -1.91
CA ILE A 199 11.80 0.76 -0.62
C ILE A 199 10.63 0.39 0.27
N LEU A 200 10.90 -0.42 1.29
CA LEU A 200 9.86 -1.05 2.09
C LEU A 200 9.34 -0.12 3.17
N MET A 201 8.03 0.07 3.21
CA MET A 201 7.37 0.73 4.33
C MET A 201 7.18 -0.25 5.49
N PRO A 202 7.60 0.11 6.72
CA PRO A 202 7.46 -0.71 7.93
C PRO A 202 6.03 -1.17 8.24
#